data_AF-A0A0P0RQU1-F1
#
_entry.id   AF-A0A0P0RQU1-F1
#
_cell.length_a   1.000
_cell.length_b   1.000
_cell.length_c   1.000
_cell.angle_alpha   90.00
_cell.angle_beta   90.00
_cell.angle_gamma   90.00
#
_symmetry.space_group_name_H-M   'P 1'
#
loop_
_entity.id
_entity.type
_entity.pdbx_description
1 polymer ?
#
loop_
_entity_poly.entity_id
_entity_poly.type
_entity_poly.pdbx_seq_one_letter_code
_entity_poly.pdbx_strand_id
1 'polypeptide(L)'
;MNSADKSSAQSNGASAFDAALDFRERLLANSWPDESELLELLKRSDGADAQFDLALMRSNRVLLGVWSATRGRFLYPDFQLNDDGQFVPEVTVLLRILSADADDAGWRRAFWLYSPHALLDGRAPSSIFALDPMKVLEVATAEFNVSSDEGW
;
A
#
# COMPACT_ATOMS: atom_id res chain seq x y z
N MET A 1 6.51 -11.32 -45.69
CA MET A 1 5.80 -10.41 -44.77
C MET A 1 5.61 -11.12 -43.44
N ASN A 2 6.10 -10.52 -42.34
CA ASN A 2 5.52 -10.49 -40.97
C ASN A 2 6.62 -10.28 -39.93
N SER A 3 6.90 -9.01 -39.60
CA SER A 3 7.77 -8.62 -38.47
C SER A 3 7.20 -7.46 -37.65
N ALA A 4 5.91 -7.12 -37.80
CA ALA A 4 5.33 -5.93 -37.16
C ALA A 4 4.69 -6.18 -35.78
N ASP A 5 4.51 -7.43 -35.35
CA ASP A 5 3.65 -7.73 -34.19
C ASP A 5 4.38 -7.73 -32.83
N LYS A 6 5.71 -7.94 -32.81
CA LYS A 6 6.47 -7.99 -31.54
C LYS A 6 6.85 -6.62 -30.96
N SER A 7 6.94 -5.57 -31.79
CA SER A 7 7.40 -4.25 -31.34
C SER A 7 6.37 -3.49 -30.49
N SER A 8 5.07 -3.70 -30.72
CA SER A 8 3.98 -2.99 -30.04
C SER A 8 3.84 -3.43 -28.58
N ALA A 9 3.96 -4.73 -28.31
CA ALA A 9 3.86 -5.30 -26.97
C ALA A 9 5.06 -4.96 -26.09
N GLN A 10 6.28 -4.95 -26.65
CA GLN A 10 7.49 -4.54 -25.93
C GLN A 10 7.49 -3.04 -25.61
N SER A 11 6.97 -2.19 -26.51
CA SER A 11 6.86 -0.74 -26.28
C SER A 11 5.82 -0.40 -25.20
N ASN A 12 4.67 -1.08 -25.19
CA ASN A 12 3.65 -0.88 -24.14
C ASN A 12 4.08 -1.41 -22.77
N GLY A 13 4.86 -2.50 -22.74
CA GLY A 13 5.43 -3.02 -21.50
C GLY A 13 6.46 -2.08 -20.88
N ALA A 14 7.31 -1.45 -21.71
CA ALA A 14 8.28 -0.45 -21.26
C ALA A 14 7.58 0.79 -20.68
N SER A 15 6.55 1.32 -21.35
CA SER A 15 5.84 2.52 -20.87
C SER A 15 5.04 2.26 -19.58
N ALA A 16 4.42 1.08 -19.45
CA ALA A 16 3.72 0.71 -18.21
C ALA A 16 4.68 0.51 -17.04
N PHE A 17 5.84 -0.07 -17.29
CA PHE A 17 6.90 -0.22 -16.30
C PHE A 17 7.47 1.13 -15.86
N ASP A 18 7.76 2.03 -16.81
CA ASP A 18 8.24 3.39 -16.53
C ASP A 18 7.19 4.17 -15.72
N ALA A 19 5.90 4.08 -16.09
CA ALA A 19 4.82 4.71 -15.33
C ALA A 19 4.70 4.17 -13.89
N ALA A 20 4.89 2.86 -13.69
CA ALA A 20 4.88 2.26 -12.36
C ALA A 20 6.09 2.70 -11.52
N LEU A 21 7.27 2.84 -12.13
CA LEU A 21 8.45 3.39 -11.47
C LEU A 21 8.24 4.86 -11.09
N ASP A 22 7.78 5.69 -12.02
CA ASP A 22 7.48 7.10 -11.76
C ASP A 22 6.45 7.24 -10.64
N PHE A 23 5.42 6.40 -10.64
CA PHE A 23 4.41 6.41 -9.59
C PHE A 23 5.00 6.02 -8.24
N ARG A 24 5.81 4.97 -8.19
CA ARG A 24 6.56 4.56 -7.00
C ARG A 24 7.41 5.71 -6.44
N GLU A 25 8.18 6.39 -7.29
CA GLU A 25 9.04 7.49 -6.85
C GLU A 25 8.22 8.68 -6.31
N ARG A 26 7.05 8.97 -6.91
CA ARG A 26 6.11 9.97 -6.36
C ARG A 26 5.60 9.57 -4.98
N LEU A 27 5.29 8.30 -4.76
CA LEU A 27 4.86 7.82 -3.43
C LEU A 27 5.99 7.93 -2.40
N LEU A 28 7.22 7.60 -2.77
CA LEU A 28 8.38 7.77 -1.90
C LEU A 28 8.68 9.24 -1.58
N ALA A 29 8.25 10.17 -2.44
CA ALA A 29 8.36 11.61 -2.21
C ALA A 29 7.34 12.15 -1.19
N ASN A 30 6.32 11.37 -0.78
CA ASN A 30 5.32 11.76 0.23
C ASN A 30 5.87 11.76 1.67
N SER A 31 7.19 11.70 1.85
CA SER A 31 7.86 11.73 3.16
C SER A 31 7.29 10.74 4.18
N TRP A 32 6.95 9.52 3.71
CA TRP A 32 6.49 8.46 4.60
C TRP A 32 7.53 8.17 5.69
N PRO A 33 7.10 8.11 6.96
CA PRO A 33 8.01 7.89 8.06
C PRO A 33 8.72 6.54 7.93
N ASP A 34 9.99 6.51 8.30
CA ASP A 34 10.66 5.26 8.66
C ASP A 34 10.25 4.78 10.06
N GLU A 35 10.86 3.70 10.53
CA GLU A 35 10.53 3.08 11.82
C GLU A 35 10.82 4.00 13.02
N SER A 36 11.95 4.69 12.99
CA SER A 36 12.33 5.64 14.04
C SER A 36 11.38 6.86 14.03
N GLU A 37 11.09 7.40 12.84
CA GLU A 37 10.17 8.52 12.68
C GLU A 37 8.74 8.15 13.12
N LEU A 38 8.29 6.92 12.85
CA LEU A 38 6.98 6.43 13.28
C LEU A 38 6.90 6.27 14.81
N LEU A 39 7.95 5.77 15.45
CA LEU A 39 7.99 5.65 16.92
C LEU A 39 7.93 7.02 17.62
N GLU A 40 8.66 8.00 17.08
CA GLU A 40 8.62 9.39 17.52
C GLU A 40 7.19 9.98 17.37
N LEU A 41 6.54 9.75 16.23
CA LEU A 41 5.15 10.17 16.00
C LEU A 41 4.18 9.57 17.02
N LEU A 42 4.37 8.30 17.37
CA LEU A 42 3.56 7.60 18.36
C LEU A 42 3.90 7.98 19.81
N LYS A 43 4.88 8.87 20.01
CA LYS A 43 5.43 9.25 21.34
C LYS A 43 5.84 8.03 22.17
N ARG A 44 6.26 6.95 21.50
CA ARG A 44 6.82 5.76 22.13
C ARG A 44 8.33 5.91 22.18
N SER A 45 8.94 5.54 23.29
CA SER A 45 10.40 5.57 23.41
C SER A 45 11.03 4.66 22.35
N ASP A 46 11.96 5.21 21.55
CA ASP A 46 12.77 4.43 20.61
C ASP A 46 13.66 3.46 21.39
N GLY A 47 13.49 2.17 21.11
CA GLY A 47 14.17 1.08 21.79
C GLY A 47 14.03 -0.20 20.98
N ALA A 48 14.95 -1.14 21.15
CA ALA A 48 14.97 -2.40 20.39
C ALA A 48 13.64 -3.19 20.49
N ASP A 49 12.96 -3.10 21.64
CA ASP A 49 11.65 -3.72 21.86
C ASP A 49 10.55 -3.07 20.99
N ALA A 50 10.60 -1.74 20.82
CA ALA A 50 9.60 -0.99 20.05
C ALA A 50 9.75 -1.20 18.53
N GLN A 51 10.99 -1.33 18.04
CA GLN A 51 11.25 -1.70 16.63
C GLN A 51 10.85 -3.16 16.38
N PHE A 52 11.16 -4.07 17.30
CA PHE A 52 10.70 -5.44 17.23
C PHE A 52 9.15 -5.53 17.17
N ASP A 53 8.46 -4.71 17.96
CA ASP A 53 7.00 -4.60 17.93
C ASP A 53 6.47 -4.14 16.56
N LEU A 54 7.07 -3.14 15.92
CA LEU A 54 6.65 -2.68 14.60
C LEU A 54 6.90 -3.72 13.50
N ALA A 55 8.04 -4.41 13.54
CA ALA A 55 8.32 -5.53 12.63
C ALA A 55 7.30 -6.68 12.81
N LEU A 56 6.91 -6.98 14.05
CA LEU A 56 5.88 -7.96 14.37
C LEU A 56 4.50 -7.51 13.90
N MET A 57 4.12 -6.27 14.14
CA MET A 57 2.86 -5.68 13.64
C MET A 57 2.79 -5.72 12.12
N ARG A 58 3.89 -5.45 11.41
CA ARG A 58 3.98 -5.58 9.95
C ARG A 58 3.75 -7.02 9.50
N SER A 59 4.45 -7.95 10.13
CA SER A 59 4.35 -9.39 9.83
C SER A 59 2.95 -9.93 10.11
N ASN A 60 2.27 -9.38 11.11
CA ASN A 60 0.90 -9.73 11.51
C ASN A 60 -0.19 -8.95 10.76
N ARG A 61 0.17 -8.17 9.73
CA ARG A 61 -0.76 -7.36 8.91
C ARG A 61 -1.57 -6.34 9.73
N VAL A 62 -1.01 -5.88 10.84
CA VAL A 62 -1.57 -4.79 11.65
C VAL A 62 -1.18 -3.43 11.04
N LEU A 63 -0.03 -3.40 10.35
CA LEU A 63 0.44 -2.23 9.62
C LEU A 63 1.06 -2.62 8.27
N LEU A 64 0.94 -1.73 7.30
CA LEU A 64 1.60 -1.79 6.01
C LEU A 64 2.96 -1.11 6.12
N GLY A 65 4.01 -1.86 5.78
CA GLY A 65 5.32 -1.30 5.48
C GLY A 65 5.63 -1.50 4.00
N VAL A 66 6.24 -0.50 3.39
CA VAL A 66 6.68 -0.51 2.01
C VAL A 66 8.20 -0.49 1.96
N TRP A 67 8.81 -1.44 1.26
CA TRP A 67 10.27 -1.53 1.18
C TRP A 67 10.85 -0.47 0.23
N SER A 68 11.67 0.42 0.79
CA SER A 68 12.49 1.36 0.02
C SER A 68 13.86 0.75 -0.23
N ALA A 69 14.13 0.35 -1.47
CA ALA A 69 15.44 -0.19 -1.85
C ALA A 69 16.54 0.88 -1.71
N THR A 70 16.25 2.13 -2.06
CA THR A 70 17.18 3.26 -1.95
C THR A 70 17.58 3.56 -0.51
N ARG A 71 16.62 3.47 0.42
CA ARG A 71 16.87 3.73 1.85
C ARG A 71 17.25 2.47 2.64
N GLY A 72 17.15 1.28 2.04
CA GLY A 72 17.44 -0.01 2.68
C GLY A 72 16.56 -0.32 3.89
N ARG A 73 15.31 0.18 3.92
CA ARG A 73 14.40 0.06 5.07
C ARG A 73 12.94 0.14 4.66
N PHE A 74 12.06 -0.28 5.57
CA PHE A 74 10.62 -0.09 5.42
C PHE A 74 10.24 1.36 5.72
N LEU A 75 9.32 1.88 4.92
CA LEU A 75 8.61 3.13 5.15
C LEU A 75 7.14 2.83 5.40
N TYR A 76 6.46 3.67 6.16
CA TYR A 76 5.10 3.44 6.62
C TYR A 76 4.17 4.46 5.98
N PRO A 77 3.29 4.04 5.06
CA PRO A 77 2.38 4.95 4.40
C PRO A 77 1.44 5.65 5.39
N ASP A 78 1.19 6.94 5.15
CA ASP A 78 0.51 7.88 6.05
C ASP A 78 -0.98 7.60 6.27
N PHE A 79 -1.67 6.96 5.32
CA PHE A 79 -3.11 6.63 5.43
C PHE A 79 -3.49 5.82 6.68
N GLN A 80 -2.49 5.18 7.30
CA GLN A 80 -2.66 4.35 8.49
C GLN A 80 -2.89 5.16 9.74
N LEU A 81 -2.60 6.47 9.70
CA LEU A 81 -2.75 7.41 10.79
C LEU A 81 -3.93 8.35 10.51
N ASN A 82 -4.66 8.73 11.54
CA ASN A 82 -5.65 9.81 11.47
C ASN A 82 -4.99 11.18 11.73
N ASP A 83 -5.78 12.25 11.66
CA ASP A 83 -5.30 13.63 11.88
C ASP A 83 -4.73 13.85 13.30
N ASP A 84 -5.10 13.01 14.26
CA ASP A 84 -4.57 13.01 15.62
C ASP A 84 -3.24 12.22 15.77
N GLY A 85 -2.72 11.66 14.67
CA GLY A 85 -1.50 10.85 14.66
C GLY A 85 -1.68 9.47 15.29
N GLN A 86 -2.92 8.99 15.42
CA GLN A 86 -3.25 7.66 15.94
C GLN A 86 -3.52 6.67 14.81
N PHE A 87 -3.22 5.39 15.03
CA PHE A 87 -3.55 4.37 14.04
C PHE A 87 -5.07 4.26 13.84
N VAL A 88 -5.48 4.26 12.57
CA VAL A 88 -6.85 3.95 12.18
C VAL A 88 -7.11 2.46 12.46
N PRO A 89 -8.06 2.10 13.35
CA PRO A 89 -8.29 0.71 13.75
C PRO A 89 -8.59 -0.23 12.57
N GLU A 90 -9.24 0.28 11.53
CA GLU A 90 -9.68 -0.45 10.35
C GLU A 90 -8.51 -0.87 9.43
N VAL A 91 -7.29 -0.35 9.62
CA VAL A 91 -6.11 -0.74 8.83
C VAL A 91 -5.91 -2.26 8.87
N THR A 92 -6.06 -2.88 10.03
CA THR A 92 -5.89 -4.33 10.17
C THR A 92 -6.93 -5.10 9.36
N VAL A 93 -8.17 -4.60 9.30
CA VAL A 93 -9.24 -5.21 8.51
C VAL A 93 -8.95 -5.06 7.02
N LEU A 94 -8.56 -3.85 6.59
CA LEU A 94 -8.20 -3.56 5.22
C LEU A 94 -7.05 -4.45 4.73
N LEU A 95 -5.97 -4.58 5.51
CA LEU A 95 -4.80 -5.40 5.15
C LEU A 95 -5.08 -6.90 5.15
N ARG A 96 -6.14 -7.36 5.81
CA ARG A 96 -6.63 -8.75 5.67
C ARG A 96 -7.34 -8.96 4.35
N ILE A 97 -8.09 -7.97 3.87
CA ILE A 97 -8.80 -8.02 2.58
C ILE A 97 -7.80 -7.92 1.41
N LEU A 98 -6.86 -6.97 1.46
CA LEU A 98 -5.89 -6.70 0.39
C LEU A 98 -4.74 -7.74 0.35
N SER A 99 -5.04 -9.04 0.25
CA SER A 99 -4.10 -10.16 0.45
C SER A 99 -2.61 -9.85 0.19
N ALA A 100 -1.76 -10.23 1.13
CA ALA A 100 -0.31 -10.03 1.04
C ALA A 100 0.42 -11.03 0.11
N ASP A 101 -0.31 -11.87 -0.64
CA ASP A 101 0.31 -12.91 -1.47
C ASP A 101 1.27 -12.31 -2.49
N ALA A 102 2.54 -12.71 -2.36
CA ALA A 102 3.67 -12.19 -3.12
C ALA A 102 3.88 -10.66 -3.03
N ASP A 103 3.42 -10.01 -1.97
CA ASP A 103 3.58 -8.56 -1.72
C ASP A 103 4.37 -8.26 -0.43
N ASP A 104 5.48 -8.99 -0.21
CA ASP A 104 6.35 -8.82 0.97
C ASP A 104 6.95 -7.41 1.05
N ALA A 105 7.13 -6.76 -0.10
CA ALA A 105 7.63 -5.39 -0.20
C ALA A 105 6.53 -4.31 -0.04
N GLY A 106 5.26 -4.71 0.05
CA GLY A 106 4.10 -3.82 0.28
C GLY A 106 3.68 -2.94 -0.90
N TRP A 107 4.31 -3.08 -2.07
CA TRP A 107 4.09 -2.22 -3.23
C TRP A 107 2.75 -2.46 -3.92
N ARG A 108 2.27 -3.71 -3.98
CA ARG A 108 0.97 -4.00 -4.61
C ARG A 108 -0.17 -3.34 -3.85
N ARG A 109 -0.15 -3.45 -2.52
CA ARG A 109 -1.11 -2.77 -1.64
C ARG A 109 -0.97 -1.26 -1.71
N ALA A 110 0.26 -0.73 -1.69
CA ALA A 110 0.48 0.71 -1.82
C ALA A 110 -0.04 1.26 -3.16
N PHE A 111 0.17 0.55 -4.27
CA PHE A 111 -0.38 0.98 -5.56
C PHE A 111 -1.90 1.00 -5.56
N TRP A 112 -2.56 -0.01 -5.01
CA TRP A 112 -4.02 0.01 -4.89
C TRP A 112 -4.50 1.19 -4.04
N LEU A 113 -3.85 1.45 -2.90
CA LEU A 113 -4.27 2.50 -1.96
C LEU A 113 -4.06 3.92 -2.47
N TYR A 114 -3.05 4.16 -3.30
CA TYR A 114 -2.72 5.53 -3.75
C TYR A 114 -3.10 5.80 -5.20
N SER A 115 -3.62 4.81 -5.94
CA SER A 115 -4.10 5.01 -7.31
C SER A 115 -5.51 5.61 -7.33
N PRO A 116 -5.83 6.50 -8.30
CA PRO A 116 -7.20 6.86 -8.62
C PRO A 116 -8.09 5.64 -8.79
N HIS A 117 -9.24 5.62 -8.12
CA HIS A 117 -10.07 4.42 -8.06
C HIS A 117 -11.47 4.66 -8.63
N ALA A 118 -11.92 3.81 -9.57
CA ALA A 118 -13.17 4.00 -10.30
C ALA A 118 -14.40 3.98 -9.38
N LEU A 119 -14.44 3.06 -8.42
CA LEU A 119 -15.52 2.96 -7.41
C LEU A 119 -15.50 4.09 -6.36
N LEU A 120 -14.50 4.97 -6.40
CA LEU A 120 -14.33 6.10 -5.48
C LEU A 120 -14.26 7.43 -6.25
N ASP A 121 -14.95 7.53 -7.40
CA ASP A 121 -15.03 8.75 -8.21
C ASP A 121 -13.66 9.29 -8.65
N GLY A 122 -12.69 8.39 -8.87
CA GLY A 122 -11.32 8.73 -9.24
C GLY A 122 -10.44 9.19 -8.08
N ARG A 123 -10.94 9.20 -6.84
CA ARG A 123 -10.12 9.47 -5.66
C ARG A 123 -9.33 8.23 -5.25
N ALA A 124 -8.17 8.44 -4.64
CA ALA A 124 -7.38 7.36 -4.08
C ALA A 124 -8.01 6.82 -2.78
N PRO A 125 -8.02 5.49 -2.56
CA PRO A 125 -8.53 4.91 -1.31
C PRO A 125 -7.88 5.49 -0.05
N SER A 126 -6.56 5.70 -0.06
CA SER A 126 -5.79 6.34 1.02
C SER A 126 -6.32 7.72 1.40
N SER A 127 -6.75 8.52 0.42
CA SER A 127 -7.30 9.88 0.66
C SER A 127 -8.72 9.90 1.23
N ILE A 128 -9.40 8.76 1.25
CA ILE A 128 -10.74 8.59 1.81
C ILE A 128 -10.66 7.87 3.15
N PHE A 129 -9.70 6.96 3.32
CA PHE A 129 -9.63 6.02 4.43
C PHE A 129 -9.69 6.67 5.82
N ALA A 130 -8.99 7.79 6.02
CA ALA A 130 -9.01 8.50 7.30
C ALA A 130 -10.37 9.13 7.65
N LEU A 131 -11.20 9.42 6.63
CA LEU A 131 -12.51 10.07 6.79
C LEU A 131 -13.66 9.06 6.79
N ASP A 132 -13.58 8.05 5.92
CA ASP A 132 -14.61 7.02 5.74
C ASP A 132 -13.94 5.67 5.42
N PRO A 133 -13.42 4.97 6.44
CA PRO A 133 -12.75 3.69 6.24
C PRO A 133 -13.72 2.63 5.75
N MET A 134 -15.01 2.71 6.13
CA MET A 134 -16.03 1.74 5.73
C MET A 134 -16.24 1.72 4.21
N LYS A 135 -16.32 2.89 3.57
CA LYS A 135 -16.44 2.99 2.11
C LYS A 135 -15.26 2.30 1.39
N VAL A 136 -14.05 2.45 1.92
CA VAL A 136 -12.86 1.80 1.34
C VAL A 136 -12.86 0.30 1.58
N LEU A 137 -13.29 -0.16 2.76
CA LEU A 137 -13.43 -1.58 3.07
C LEU A 137 -14.47 -2.27 2.17
N GLU A 138 -15.59 -1.62 1.87
CA GLU A 138 -16.60 -2.12 0.94
C GLU A 138 -16.02 -2.30 -0.47
N VAL A 139 -15.29 -1.30 -0.96
CA VAL A 139 -14.61 -1.36 -2.26
C VAL A 139 -13.55 -2.47 -2.28
N ALA A 140 -12.71 -2.57 -1.24
CA ALA A 140 -11.72 -3.63 -1.14
C ALA A 140 -12.40 -5.02 -1.11
N THR A 141 -13.49 -5.18 -0.39
CA THR A 141 -14.24 -6.44 -0.33
C THR A 141 -14.82 -6.79 -1.70
N ALA A 142 -15.39 -5.82 -2.40
CA ALA A 142 -15.96 -6.03 -3.73
C ALA A 142 -14.92 -6.45 -4.77
N GLU A 143 -13.65 -6.09 -4.62
CA GLU A 143 -12.59 -6.45 -5.57
C GLU A 143 -11.82 -7.72 -5.18
N PHE A 144 -11.57 -7.93 -3.88
CA PHE A 144 -10.69 -9.00 -3.41
C PHE A 144 -11.43 -10.21 -2.83
N ASN A 145 -12.74 -10.10 -2.55
CA ASN A 145 -13.55 -11.20 -2.04
C ASN A 145 -14.31 -11.97 -3.14
N VAL A 146 -14.09 -11.67 -4.42
CA VAL A 146 -14.79 -12.31 -5.55
C VAL A 146 -14.27 -13.72 -5.84
N SER A 147 -13.17 -14.16 -5.21
CA SER A 147 -12.56 -15.48 -5.43
C SER A 147 -12.88 -16.49 -4.32
N SER A 148 -14.17 -16.76 -4.10
CA SER A 148 -14.61 -18.04 -3.51
C SER A 148 -15.83 -18.66 -4.22
N ASP A 149 -16.33 -18.03 -5.29
CA ASP A 149 -17.48 -18.53 -6.05
C ASP A 149 -17.19 -18.70 -7.56
N GLU A 150 -15.97 -19.12 -7.91
CA GLU A 150 -15.71 -19.73 -9.22
C GLU A 150 -15.39 -21.20 -9.03
N GLY A 151 -16.43 -21.97 -8.74
CA GLY A 151 -16.48 -23.36 -9.15
C GLY A 151 -16.85 -23.42 -10.63
N TRP A 152 -15.87 -23.76 -11.48
CA TRP A 152 -16.06 -24.42 -12.77
C TRP A 152 -14.85 -25.32 -13.06
#